data_AF-A0A1X6NC25-F1
#
_entry.id   AF-A0A1X6NC25-F1
#
_cell.length_a   1.000
_cell.length_b   1.000
_cell.length_c   1.000
_cell.angle_alpha   90.00
_cell.angle_beta   90.00
_cell.angle_gamma   90.00
#
_symmetry.space_group_name_H-M   'P 1'
#
loop_
_entity.id
_entity.type
_entity.pdbx_description
1 polymer ?
#
loop_
_entity_poly.entity_id
_entity_poly.type
_entity_poly.pdbx_seq_one_letter_code
_entity_poly.pdbx_strand_id
1 'polypeptide(L)'
;AVECRWGSSCGVNLTDLSAAGIAWHLKRHHFHRTTSSWNYRARGVCQWQLDNGRSCGTDLFHEGFGKHIASVHLKSISRICPRCGRKYCRVDALERHLRESCI
;
A
#
# COMPACT_ATOMS: atom_id res chain seq x y z
N ALA A 1 10.34 11.00 2.73
CA ALA A 1 9.95 9.93 3.67
C ALA A 1 8.50 10.18 4.11
N VAL A 2 7.74 9.13 4.38
CA VAL A 2 6.35 9.24 4.86
C VAL A 2 6.23 8.47 6.17
N GLU A 3 5.58 9.05 7.18
CA GLU A 3 5.35 8.36 8.46
C GLU A 3 4.42 7.16 8.28
N CYS A 4 4.77 6.02 8.87
CA CYS A 4 3.91 4.85 8.91
C CYS A 4 2.70 5.10 9.81
N ARG A 5 1.51 5.02 9.22
CA ARG A 5 0.22 5.19 9.91
C ARG A 5 -0.49 3.86 10.19
N TRP A 6 0.25 2.76 10.29
CA TRP A 6 -0.34 1.46 10.59
C TRP A 6 -0.68 1.35 12.09
N GLY A 7 -1.92 0.96 12.41
CA GLY A 7 -2.37 0.81 13.79
C GLY A 7 -2.50 2.16 14.50
N SER A 8 -2.21 2.21 15.81
CA SER A 8 -2.38 3.41 16.64
C SER A 8 -1.19 4.36 16.65
N SER A 9 0.04 3.88 16.44
CA SER A 9 1.24 4.71 16.20
C SER A 9 2.46 3.81 15.94
N CYS A 10 3.09 3.94 14.76
CA CYS A 10 4.35 3.26 14.46
C CYS A 10 5.57 4.16 14.73
N GLY A 11 5.48 5.45 14.38
CA GLY A 11 6.56 6.43 14.53
C GLY A 11 7.73 6.26 13.56
N VAL A 12 7.76 5.17 12.78
CA VAL A 12 8.82 4.91 11.79
C VAL A 12 8.52 5.64 10.49
N ASN A 13 9.53 6.34 9.97
CA ASN A 13 9.49 6.95 8.65
C ASN A 13 9.83 5.93 7.56
N LEU A 14 8.90 5.70 6.64
CA LEU A 14 9.10 4.86 5.47
C LEU A 14 9.96 5.63 4.44
N THR A 15 11.13 5.06 4.14
CA THR A 15 12.04 5.56 3.10
C THR A 15 11.82 4.83 1.78
N ASP A 16 11.63 3.51 1.82
CA ASP A 16 11.21 2.72 0.66
C ASP A 16 9.68 2.62 0.59
N LEU A 17 9.08 3.41 -0.31
CA LEU A 17 7.64 3.43 -0.55
C LEU A 17 7.20 2.40 -1.61
N SER A 18 8.09 1.48 -2.01
CA SER A 18 7.74 0.35 -2.85
C SER A 18 6.81 -0.63 -2.11
N ALA A 19 6.06 -1.44 -2.87
CA ALA A 19 5.23 -2.47 -2.27
C ALA A 19 6.04 -3.47 -1.41
N ALA A 20 7.27 -3.79 -1.84
CA ALA A 20 8.16 -4.70 -1.13
C ALA A 20 8.70 -4.09 0.18
N GLY A 21 9.16 -2.83 0.12
CA GLY A 21 9.64 -2.10 1.30
C GLY A 21 8.59 -1.97 2.38
N ILE A 22 7.37 -1.60 1.99
CA ILE A 22 6.24 -1.49 2.93
C ILE A 22 5.88 -2.86 3.51
N ALA A 23 5.79 -3.91 2.69
CA ALA A 23 5.48 -5.25 3.17
C ALA A 23 6.51 -5.75 4.19
N TRP A 24 7.79 -5.49 3.93
CA TRP A 24 8.87 -5.86 4.83
C TRP A 24 8.83 -5.05 6.14
N HIS A 25 8.55 -3.75 6.06
CA HIS A 25 8.31 -2.92 7.24
C HIS A 25 7.18 -3.47 8.10
N LEU A 26 6.02 -3.78 7.50
CA LEU A 26 4.90 -4.38 8.23
C LEU A 26 5.31 -5.69 8.91
N LYS A 27 5.92 -6.60 8.14
CA LYS A 27 6.37 -7.90 8.64
C LYS A 27 7.27 -7.77 9.87
N ARG A 28 8.19 -6.80 9.87
CA ARG A 28 9.16 -6.60 10.95
C ARG A 28 8.62 -5.82 12.14
N HIS A 29 7.82 -4.78 11.91
CA HIS A 29 7.43 -3.85 12.97
C HIS A 29 6.05 -4.16 13.55
N HIS A 30 5.14 -4.74 12.77
CA HIS A 30 3.75 -4.94 13.17
C HIS A 30 3.36 -6.41 13.32
N PHE A 31 4.03 -7.34 12.63
CA PHE A 31 3.71 -8.77 12.65
C PHE A 31 4.82 -9.66 13.24
N HIS A 32 5.94 -9.07 13.70
CA HIS A 32 7.04 -9.82 14.31
C HIS A 32 6.84 -10.09 15.81
N ARG A 33 6.09 -9.21 16.50
CA ARG A 33 5.90 -9.24 17.97
C ARG A 33 4.46 -9.43 18.42
N THR A 34 3.50 -9.40 17.50
CA THR A 34 2.07 -9.56 17.79
C THR A 34 1.66 -11.02 17.69
N THR A 35 0.56 -11.40 18.35
CA THR A 35 -0.04 -12.75 18.33
C THR A 35 -0.42 -13.23 16.92
N SER A 36 -0.44 -12.32 15.93
CA SER A 36 -0.68 -12.59 14.52
C SER A 36 0.64 -12.62 13.75
N SER A 37 1.26 -13.79 13.66
CA SER A 37 2.45 -13.99 12.82
C SER A 37 2.15 -13.71 11.35
N TRP A 38 3.04 -12.99 10.66
CA TRP A 38 2.92 -12.75 9.22
C TRP A 38 2.87 -14.07 8.44
N ASN A 39 1.68 -14.43 7.95
CA ASN A 39 1.46 -15.56 7.06
C ASN A 39 0.90 -15.07 5.72
N TYR A 40 1.58 -15.39 4.62
CA TYR A 40 1.23 -14.96 3.27
C TYR A 40 -0.17 -15.42 2.83
N ARG A 41 -0.62 -16.60 3.29
CA ARG A 41 -1.98 -17.12 3.01
C ARG A 41 -3.03 -16.67 4.03
N ALA A 42 -2.63 -16.04 5.12
CA ALA A 42 -3.58 -15.51 6.07
C ALA A 42 -4.18 -14.21 5.55
N ARG A 43 -5.47 -14.03 5.83
CA ARG A 43 -6.16 -12.76 5.61
C ARG A 43 -6.09 -11.91 6.87
N GLY A 44 -6.07 -10.61 6.66
CA GLY A 44 -6.19 -9.63 7.70
C GLY A 44 -6.78 -8.34 7.16
N VAL A 45 -7.17 -7.47 8.08
CA VAL A 45 -7.68 -6.14 7.75
C VAL A 45 -6.54 -5.12 7.67
N CYS A 46 -6.58 -4.25 6.67
CA CYS A 46 -5.67 -3.12 6.60
C CYS A 46 -5.93 -2.14 7.75
N GLN A 47 -4.94 -1.97 8.64
CA GLN A 47 -5.04 -1.08 9.79
C GLN A 47 -4.43 0.32 9.55
N TRP A 48 -4.24 0.71 8.30
CA TRP A 48 -3.71 2.03 7.98
C TRP A 48 -4.70 3.13 8.38
N GLN A 49 -4.26 4.12 9.17
CA GLN A 49 -5.10 5.25 9.56
C GLN A 49 -5.30 6.22 8.38
N LEU A 50 -6.56 6.55 8.17
CA LEU A 50 -7.03 7.58 7.27
C LEU A 50 -7.06 8.93 8.02
N ASP A 51 -7.12 10.04 7.27
CA ASP A 51 -7.14 11.40 7.85
C ASP A 51 -8.39 11.68 8.72
N ASN A 52 -9.44 10.85 8.60
CA ASN A 52 -10.63 10.91 9.46
C ASN A 52 -10.49 10.15 10.79
N GLY A 53 -9.28 9.67 11.12
CA GLY A 53 -8.99 8.93 12.35
C GLY A 53 -9.47 7.47 12.35
N ARG A 54 -10.05 6.97 11.25
CA ARG A 54 -10.45 5.56 11.11
C ARG A 54 -9.37 4.74 10.42
N SER A 55 -9.31 3.44 10.70
CA SER A 55 -8.51 2.51 9.91
C SER A 55 -9.19 2.17 8.59
N CYS A 56 -8.41 1.92 7.54
CA CYS A 56 -8.89 1.53 6.21
C CYS A 56 -9.88 0.36 6.23
N GLY A 57 -9.58 -0.71 6.98
CA GLY A 57 -10.49 -1.84 7.18
C GLY A 57 -10.67 -2.77 5.98
N THR A 58 -9.92 -2.57 4.89
CA THR A 58 -10.01 -3.47 3.71
C THR A 58 -9.50 -4.87 4.09
N ASP A 59 -10.27 -5.92 3.81
CA ASP A 59 -9.85 -7.32 3.95
C ASP A 59 -8.99 -7.75 2.75
N LEU A 60 -7.80 -8.28 3.02
CA LEU A 60 -6.91 -8.84 2.00
C LEU A 60 -5.91 -9.81 2.63
N PHE A 61 -5.25 -10.61 1.77
CA PHE A 61 -4.13 -11.43 2.20
C PHE A 61 -2.97 -10.56 2.69
N HIS A 62 -2.23 -11.04 3.69
CA HIS A 62 -1.09 -10.30 4.23
C HIS A 62 -0.06 -9.96 3.16
N GLU A 63 0.17 -10.87 2.19
CA GLU A 63 1.06 -10.59 1.04
C GLU A 63 0.64 -9.35 0.23
N GLY A 64 -0.65 -9.01 0.24
CA GLY A 64 -1.20 -7.89 -0.50
C GLY A 64 -1.07 -6.53 0.21
N PHE A 65 -0.78 -6.50 1.51
CA PHE A 65 -0.79 -5.24 2.28
C PHE A 65 0.18 -4.20 1.72
N GLY A 66 1.41 -4.60 1.39
CA GLY A 66 2.40 -3.66 0.85
C GLY A 66 1.93 -3.00 -0.44
N LYS A 67 1.39 -3.78 -1.37
CA LYS A 67 0.84 -3.26 -2.65
C LYS A 67 -0.40 -2.40 -2.41
N HIS A 68 -1.28 -2.79 -1.50
CA HIS A 68 -2.47 -2.02 -1.16
C HIS A 68 -2.09 -0.64 -0.59
N ILE A 69 -1.22 -0.57 0.40
CA ILE A 69 -0.79 0.70 1.02
C ILE A 69 -0.07 1.59 0.00
N ALA A 70 0.88 1.04 -0.78
CA ALA A 70 1.62 1.78 -1.80
C ALA A 70 0.69 2.44 -2.82
N SER A 71 -0.38 1.75 -3.21
CA SER A 71 -1.27 2.18 -4.27
C SER A 71 -2.40 3.09 -3.76
N VAL A 72 -3.02 2.73 -2.63
CA VAL A 72 -4.22 3.41 -2.10
C VAL A 72 -3.87 4.58 -1.20
N HIS A 73 -2.98 4.37 -0.22
CA HIS A 73 -2.71 5.36 0.83
C HIS A 73 -1.56 6.29 0.46
N LEU A 74 -0.44 5.72 0.00
CA LEU A 74 0.75 6.50 -0.34
C LEU A 74 0.73 7.00 -1.78
N LYS A 75 -0.02 6.30 -2.66
CA LYS A 75 -0.03 6.51 -4.11
C LYS A 75 1.40 6.56 -4.70
N SER A 76 2.37 5.93 -4.05
CA SER A 76 3.79 5.97 -4.38
C SER A 76 4.12 5.21 -5.66
N ILE A 77 3.32 4.19 -5.98
CA ILE A 77 3.45 3.39 -7.20
C ILE A 77 2.46 3.82 -8.29
N SER A 78 1.77 4.94 -8.09
CA SER A 78 0.90 5.49 -9.12
C SER A 78 1.72 5.98 -10.32
N ARG A 79 1.15 5.81 -11.51
CA ARG A 79 1.77 6.22 -12.78
C ARG A 79 0.90 7.26 -13.45
N ILE A 80 1.53 8.22 -14.10
CA ILE A 80 0.84 9.25 -14.87
C ILE A 80 1.02 8.90 -16.35
N CYS A 81 -0.06 8.97 -17.13
CA CYS A 81 0.04 8.81 -18.56
C CYS A 81 0.82 9.98 -19.17
N PRO A 82 1.91 9.73 -19.91
CA PRO A 82 2.71 10.81 -20.50
C PRO A 82 2.00 11.55 -21.63
N ARG A 83 0.91 10.99 -22.20
CA ARG A 83 0.15 11.62 -23.29
C ARG A 83 -0.99 12.49 -22.78
N CYS A 84 -1.86 11.93 -21.93
CA CYS A 84 -3.08 12.62 -21.49
C CYS A 84 -3.03 13.13 -20.03
N GLY A 85 -1.96 12.85 -19.29
CA GLY A 85 -1.79 13.30 -17.90
C GLY A 85 -2.66 12.58 -16.85
N ARG A 86 -3.47 11.59 -17.23
CA ARG A 86 -4.31 10.84 -16.27
C ARG A 86 -3.47 10.00 -15.31
N LYS A 87 -3.87 9.96 -14.04
CA LYS A 87 -3.20 9.22 -12.97
C LYS A 87 -3.83 7.83 -12.79
N TYR A 88 -2.98 6.82 -12.79
CA TYR A 88 -3.34 5.41 -12.62
C TYR A 88 -2.68 4.86 -11.38
N CYS A 89 -3.43 4.05 -10.63
CA CYS A 89 -2.98 3.48 -9.37
C CYS A 89 -1.90 2.38 -9.54
N ARG A 90 -1.76 1.82 -10.76
CA ARG A 90 -0.84 0.72 -11.10
C ARG A 90 -0.31 0.86 -12.53
N VAL A 91 0.82 0.18 -12.80
CA VAL A 91 1.43 0.13 -14.14
C VAL A 91 0.55 -0.62 -15.15
N ASP A 92 -0.02 -1.76 -14.78
CA ASP A 92 -0.89 -2.56 -15.67
C ASP A 92 -2.13 -1.75 -16.13
N ALA A 93 -2.67 -0.93 -15.22
CA ALA A 93 -3.79 -0.04 -15.52
C ALA A 93 -3.40 1.08 -16.49
N LEU A 94 -2.17 1.62 -16.36
CA LEU A 94 -1.63 2.58 -17.31
C LEU A 94 -1.37 1.92 -18.67
N GLU A 95 -0.76 0.74 -18.71
CA GLU A 95 -0.47 0.03 -19.96
C GLU A 95 -1.74 -0.28 -20.75
N ARG A 96 -2.78 -0.78 -20.07
CA ARG A 96 -4.08 -1.00 -20.69
C ARG A 96 -4.66 0.31 -21.23
N HIS A 97 -4.59 1.39 -20.46
CA HIS A 97 -5.01 2.71 -20.93
C HIS A 97 -4.23 3.16 -22.18
N LEU A 98 -2.91 3.02 -22.19
CA LEU A 98 -2.06 3.39 -23.33
C LEU A 98 -2.40 2.61 -24.59
N ARG A 99 -2.76 1.32 -24.45
CA ARG A 99 -3.16 0.48 -25.58
C ARG A 99 -4.56 0.80 -26.10
N GLU A 100 -5.51 1.03 -25.21
CA GLU A 100 -6.94 0.93 -25.57
C GLU A 100 -7.72 2.25 -25.50
N SER A 101 -7.24 3.25 -24.75
CA SER A 101 -8.10 4.38 -24.37
C SER A 101 -7.36 5.71 -24.22
N CYS A 102 -6.10 5.78 -24.65
CA CYS A 102 -5.32 6.99 -24.61
C CYS A 102 -5.57 7.79 -25.89
N ILE A 103 -6.22 8.94 -25.73
CA ILE A 103 -6.51 9.93 -26.76
C ILE A 103 -5.63 11.14 -26.50
#